data_AF-A0A2E1U049-F1
#
_entry.id   AF-A0A2E1U049-F1
#
_cell.length_a   1.000
_cell.length_b   1.000
_cell.length_c   1.000
_cell.angle_alpha   90.00
_cell.angle_beta   90.00
_cell.angle_gamma   90.00
#
_symmetry.space_group_name_H-M   'P 1'
#
loop_
_entity.id
_entity.type
_entity.pdbx_description
1 polymer ?
#
loop_
_entity_poly.entity_id
_entity_poly.type
_entity_poly.pdbx_seq_one_letter_code
_entity_poly.pdbx_strand_id
1 'polypeptide(L)'
;MKLPFKRSKISLCVGLVLTTGYQANAAEDEIEEILVSSALPETVADTVHPVTVLSGDELRQKVGNTLGATLANEPGININSYGTGVGQPIIRGQTGNRVSVLQNSVGVSDVSAQSPDHANAVEPILADRIEVLRGPSTLLYGSGAIGGIVNVIDNRIPSELVEETNFIVQQSHNTVNNEDKTVVRLDTSVGDFGLHFDGFKRKNDNVDIDGWAIDEMALEQLEEHMHEAIEALHDDDHDDHDDHDVTTIMMTTMRKIQILMGI
;
A
#
# COMPACT_ATOMS: atom_id res chain seq x y z
N MET A 1 21.23 -28.14 61.24
CA MET A 1 19.88 -27.54 61.31
C MET A 1 19.56 -26.98 59.93
N LYS A 2 18.34 -27.24 59.43
CA LYS A 2 17.89 -27.00 58.05
C LYS A 2 17.85 -25.50 57.69
N LEU A 3 18.10 -25.25 56.39
CA LEU A 3 17.81 -24.13 55.46
C LEU A 3 16.63 -23.19 55.85
N PRO A 4 16.35 -22.01 55.20
CA PRO A 4 16.83 -21.52 53.88
C PRO A 4 17.02 -19.97 53.75
N PHE A 5 17.64 -19.47 52.67
CA PHE A 5 17.13 -18.30 51.94
C PHE A 5 17.62 -18.31 50.48
N LYS A 6 16.75 -17.84 49.59
CA LYS A 6 16.59 -18.20 48.17
C LYS A 6 16.93 -17.00 47.26
N ARG A 7 17.57 -17.32 46.11
CA ARG A 7 17.63 -16.66 44.77
C ARG A 7 17.49 -15.14 44.63
N SER A 8 18.43 -14.52 43.92
CA SER A 8 18.21 -13.83 42.62
C SER A 8 19.44 -13.00 42.23
N LYS A 9 19.94 -13.15 41.00
CA LYS A 9 20.74 -12.14 40.30
C LYS A 9 20.29 -12.11 38.84
N ILE A 10 19.21 -11.38 38.58
CA ILE A 10 18.96 -10.82 37.25
C ILE A 10 20.00 -9.72 37.09
N SER A 11 21.06 -10.00 36.34
CA SER A 11 22.05 -8.99 35.95
C SER A 11 21.70 -8.53 34.54
N LEU A 12 21.04 -7.39 34.49
CA LEU A 12 20.82 -6.56 33.32
C LEU A 12 22.18 -6.06 32.82
N CYS A 13 22.73 -6.71 31.79
CA CYS A 13 23.90 -6.20 31.07
C CYS A 13 23.42 -5.51 29.79
N VAL A 14 23.26 -4.18 29.86
CA VAL A 14 23.22 -3.32 28.66
C VAL A 14 24.65 -3.28 28.13
N GLY A 15 24.95 -4.17 27.19
CA GLY A 15 26.22 -4.20 26.48
C GLY A 15 26.22 -3.16 25.36
N LEU A 16 26.87 -2.02 25.60
CA LEU A 16 27.26 -1.06 24.56
C LEU A 16 28.38 -1.70 23.73
N VAL A 17 28.04 -2.30 22.58
CA VAL A 17 29.02 -2.81 21.62
C VAL A 17 29.48 -1.67 20.73
N LEU A 18 30.72 -1.23 20.94
CA LEU A 18 31.45 -0.37 20.01
C LEU A 18 31.96 -1.25 18.86
N THR A 19 31.26 -1.25 17.73
CA THR A 19 31.74 -1.90 16.50
C THR A 19 32.70 -0.97 15.78
N THR A 20 33.95 -1.39 15.65
CA THR A 20 34.92 -0.81 14.73
C THR A 20 34.48 -1.17 13.31
N GLY A 21 34.19 -0.17 12.48
CA GLY A 21 33.73 -0.37 11.11
C GLY A 21 34.80 -1.00 10.22
N TYR A 22 34.60 -2.28 9.88
CA TYR A 22 35.20 -2.90 8.70
C TYR A 22 34.27 -2.62 7.53
N GLN A 23 34.64 -1.68 6.65
CA GLN A 23 33.99 -1.52 5.35
C GLN A 23 34.53 -2.62 4.44
N ALA A 24 33.82 -3.73 4.36
CA ALA A 24 33.97 -4.67 3.26
C ALA A 24 33.26 -4.07 2.05
N ASN A 25 34.02 -3.67 1.02
CA ASN A 25 33.47 -3.48 -0.31
C ASN A 25 33.07 -4.86 -0.83
N ALA A 26 31.85 -5.29 -0.52
CA ALA A 26 31.19 -6.30 -1.33
C ALA A 26 30.82 -5.61 -2.65
N ALA A 27 31.39 -6.08 -3.75
CA ALA A 27 30.77 -5.83 -5.04
C ALA A 27 29.36 -6.39 -4.94
N GLU A 28 28.37 -5.52 -5.10
CA GLU A 28 26.96 -5.87 -5.13
C GLU A 28 26.79 -6.77 -6.37
N ASP A 29 26.72 -8.09 -6.15
CA ASP A 29 26.27 -9.01 -7.21
C ASP A 29 24.82 -8.61 -7.51
N GLU A 30 24.64 -7.91 -8.63
CA GLU A 30 23.32 -7.51 -9.12
C GLU A 30 22.60 -8.81 -9.53
N ILE A 31 21.79 -9.34 -8.61
CA ILE A 31 21.07 -10.59 -8.82
C ILE A 31 20.04 -10.36 -9.93
N GLU A 32 20.19 -11.10 -11.03
CA GLU A 32 19.25 -11.07 -12.14
C GLU A 32 17.88 -11.60 -11.69
N GLU A 33 16.86 -10.76 -11.83
CA GLU A 33 15.50 -11.10 -11.41
C GLU A 33 14.84 -12.01 -12.43
N ILE A 34 14.51 -13.23 -11.99
CA ILE A 34 13.85 -14.25 -12.80
C ILE A 34 12.34 -14.18 -12.61
N LEU A 35 11.60 -14.05 -13.71
CA LEU A 35 10.14 -14.08 -13.71
C LEU A 35 9.64 -15.54 -13.65
N VAL A 36 8.94 -15.89 -12.57
CA VAL A 36 8.39 -17.25 -12.39
C VAL A 36 6.96 -17.37 -12.93
N SER A 37 6.30 -16.25 -13.24
CA SER A 37 4.97 -16.27 -13.83
C SER A 37 4.96 -16.68 -15.32
N SER A 38 6.08 -16.55 -16.05
CA SER A 38 6.16 -16.96 -17.46
C SER A 38 6.35 -18.48 -17.61
N ALA A 39 5.82 -19.05 -18.70
CA ALA A 39 5.99 -20.46 -19.06
C ALA A 39 7.46 -20.85 -19.32
N LEU A 40 8.32 -19.86 -19.50
CA LEU A 40 9.78 -19.96 -19.55
C LEU A 40 10.33 -19.02 -18.47
N PRO A 41 11.30 -19.44 -17.65
CA PRO A 41 12.00 -18.52 -16.76
C PRO A 41 12.75 -17.51 -17.63
N GLU A 42 12.14 -16.34 -17.80
CA GLU A 42 12.68 -15.21 -18.53
C GLU A 42 13.13 -14.15 -17.52
N THR A 43 14.17 -13.43 -17.88
CA THR A 43 14.63 -12.29 -17.11
C THR A 43 13.68 -11.11 -17.39
N VAL A 44 13.62 -10.14 -16.48
CA VAL A 44 12.85 -8.91 -16.73
C VAL A 44 13.33 -8.22 -18.02
N ALA A 45 14.62 -8.32 -18.35
CA ALA A 45 15.23 -7.71 -19.53
C ALA A 45 14.82 -8.40 -20.85
N ASP A 46 14.55 -9.70 -20.83
CA ASP A 46 14.19 -10.48 -22.02
C ASP A 46 12.68 -10.51 -22.30
N THR A 47 11.87 -9.97 -21.39
CA THR A 47 10.41 -10.01 -21.49
C THR A 47 9.87 -8.93 -22.43
N VAL A 48 9.01 -9.31 -23.39
CA VAL A 48 8.36 -8.38 -24.35
C VAL A 48 7.26 -7.51 -23.69
N HIS A 49 6.77 -7.93 -22.52
CA HIS A 49 5.71 -7.25 -21.77
C HIS A 49 6.29 -6.32 -20.68
N PRO A 50 5.65 -5.16 -20.41
CA PRO A 50 6.06 -4.31 -19.29
C PRO A 50 5.77 -4.98 -17.94
N VAL A 51 6.80 -5.58 -17.34
CA VAL A 51 6.76 -6.21 -16.01
C VAL A 51 7.15 -5.20 -14.94
N THR A 52 6.64 -5.41 -13.73
CA THR A 52 7.14 -4.80 -12.50
C THR A 52 7.22 -5.89 -11.47
N VAL A 53 8.34 -5.98 -10.75
CA VAL A 53 8.49 -6.92 -9.65
C VAL A 53 8.88 -6.12 -8.42
N LEU A 54 8.21 -6.42 -7.32
CA LEU A 54 8.52 -5.88 -6.00
C LEU A 54 8.93 -7.04 -5.10
N SER A 55 10.15 -7.00 -4.58
CA SER A 55 10.70 -8.06 -3.74
C SER A 55 11.57 -7.50 -2.61
N GLY A 56 11.95 -8.35 -1.66
CA GLY A 56 12.94 -8.02 -0.64
C GLY A 56 12.61 -6.76 0.19
N ASP A 57 13.60 -5.89 0.37
CA ASP A 57 13.45 -4.65 1.16
C ASP A 57 12.53 -3.63 0.49
N GLU A 58 12.49 -3.59 -0.84
CA GLU A 58 11.62 -2.67 -1.56
C GLU A 58 10.15 -3.01 -1.29
N LEU A 59 9.78 -4.29 -1.37
CA LEU A 59 8.45 -4.75 -1.01
C LEU A 59 8.13 -4.41 0.44
N ARG A 60 9.03 -4.70 1.40
CA ARG A 60 8.81 -4.40 2.83
C ARG A 60 8.56 -2.91 3.11
N GLN A 61 9.23 -2.02 2.37
CA GLN A 61 9.06 -0.57 2.53
C GLN A 61 7.74 -0.07 1.91
N LYS A 62 7.26 -0.71 0.84
CA LYS A 62 6.05 -0.30 0.11
C LYS A 62 4.79 -1.03 0.56
N VAL A 63 4.90 -2.13 1.30
CA VAL A 63 3.75 -2.93 1.76
C VAL A 63 2.73 -2.06 2.49
N GLY A 64 1.55 -1.98 1.88
CA GLY A 64 0.38 -1.32 2.44
C GLY A 64 -0.55 -2.34 3.10
N ASN A 65 -1.73 -1.86 3.52
CA ASN A 65 -2.75 -2.73 4.13
C ASN A 65 -3.56 -3.56 3.11
N THR A 66 -3.39 -3.28 1.83
CA THR A 66 -4.09 -3.95 0.75
C THR A 66 -3.12 -4.16 -0.42
N LEU A 67 -3.45 -5.11 -1.30
CA LEU A 67 -2.65 -5.35 -2.50
C LEU A 67 -2.59 -4.11 -3.39
N GLY A 68 -3.72 -3.43 -3.60
CA GLY A 68 -3.77 -2.19 -4.37
C GLY A 68 -2.95 -1.07 -3.74
N ALA A 69 -2.94 -0.93 -2.39
CA ALA A 69 -2.14 0.09 -1.71
C ALA A 69 -0.64 -0.19 -1.81
N THR A 70 -0.25 -1.46 -1.73
CA THR A 70 1.15 -1.90 -1.90
C THR A 70 1.70 -1.54 -3.28
N LEU A 71 0.85 -1.60 -4.30
CA LEU A 71 1.22 -1.36 -5.70
C LEU A 71 0.90 0.06 -6.18
N ALA A 72 0.32 0.93 -5.35
CA ALA A 72 -0.21 2.22 -5.79
C ALA A 72 0.86 3.18 -6.34
N ASN A 73 2.11 3.00 -5.93
CA ASN A 73 3.24 3.82 -6.39
C ASN A 73 3.91 3.26 -7.65
N GLU A 74 3.45 2.12 -8.17
CA GLU A 74 4.02 1.51 -9.36
C GLU A 74 3.45 2.11 -10.65
N PRO A 75 4.26 2.30 -11.71
CA PRO A 75 3.80 2.98 -12.91
C PRO A 75 2.61 2.29 -13.58
N GLY A 76 1.57 3.06 -13.87
CA GLY A 76 0.37 2.56 -14.54
C GLY A 76 -0.53 1.69 -13.66
N ILE A 77 -0.26 1.65 -12.36
CA ILE A 77 -1.11 1.04 -11.34
C ILE A 77 -1.79 2.14 -10.53
N ASN A 78 -3.08 1.94 -10.27
CA ASN A 78 -3.87 2.76 -9.35
C ASN A 78 -4.60 1.82 -8.38
N ILE A 79 -5.28 2.39 -7.39
CA ILE A 79 -6.04 1.65 -6.40
C ILE A 79 -7.54 1.98 -6.51
N ASN A 80 -8.38 0.95 -6.45
CA ASN A 80 -9.80 1.07 -6.16
C ASN A 80 -10.04 0.76 -4.67
N SER A 81 -10.14 1.80 -3.84
CA SER A 81 -10.20 1.66 -2.38
C SER A 81 -11.64 1.72 -1.86
N TYR A 82 -11.97 0.82 -0.92
CA TYR A 82 -13.24 0.81 -0.17
C TYR A 82 -12.96 0.91 1.33
N GLY A 83 -12.01 1.78 1.69
CA GLY A 83 -11.56 2.01 3.05
C GLY A 83 -10.21 1.37 3.34
N THR A 84 -9.82 1.36 4.61
CA THR A 84 -8.45 1.00 5.02
C THR A 84 -8.12 -0.49 4.85
N GLY A 85 -9.14 -1.35 4.75
CA GLY A 85 -8.99 -2.80 4.64
C GLY A 85 -9.27 -3.40 3.28
N VAL A 86 -9.68 -2.61 2.28
CA VAL A 86 -10.06 -3.09 0.95
C VAL A 86 -9.50 -2.16 -0.11
N GLY A 87 -8.69 -2.70 -1.02
CA GLY A 87 -8.03 -1.93 -2.06
C GLY A 87 -7.60 -2.83 -3.22
N GLN A 88 -8.37 -2.80 -4.30
CA GLN A 88 -8.11 -3.60 -5.50
C GLN A 88 -7.14 -2.88 -6.43
N PRO A 89 -6.17 -3.58 -7.06
CA PRO A 89 -5.30 -2.97 -8.05
C PRO A 89 -6.08 -2.64 -9.34
N ILE A 90 -5.78 -1.47 -9.92
CA ILE A 90 -6.25 -1.03 -11.22
C ILE A 90 -5.03 -0.94 -12.13
N ILE A 91 -5.02 -1.67 -13.25
CA ILE A 91 -3.92 -1.61 -14.22
C ILE A 91 -4.43 -0.90 -15.48
N ARG A 92 -3.84 0.26 -15.81
CA ARG A 92 -4.23 1.08 -16.98
C ARG A 92 -5.76 1.31 -17.08
N GLY A 93 -6.39 1.60 -15.95
CA GLY A 93 -7.84 1.84 -15.85
C GLY A 93 -8.72 0.59 -15.90
N GLN A 94 -8.15 -0.62 -15.99
CA GLN A 94 -8.89 -1.88 -15.89
C GLN A 94 -8.90 -2.39 -14.45
N THR A 95 -10.02 -2.98 -14.01
CA THR A 95 -10.22 -3.52 -12.65
C THR A 95 -11.22 -4.69 -12.66
N GLY A 96 -11.42 -5.34 -11.51
CA GLY A 96 -12.31 -6.50 -11.34
C GLY A 96 -11.89 -7.67 -12.23
N ASN A 97 -12.85 -8.31 -12.91
CA ASN A 97 -12.64 -9.43 -13.86
C ASN A 97 -11.76 -9.12 -15.08
N ARG A 98 -11.01 -8.02 -15.08
CA ARG A 98 -10.06 -7.64 -16.13
C ARG A 98 -8.62 -7.56 -15.63
N VAL A 99 -8.41 -7.63 -14.32
CA VAL A 99 -7.09 -7.74 -13.69
C VAL A 99 -7.12 -8.97 -12.80
N SER A 100 -6.45 -10.05 -13.21
CA SER A 100 -6.43 -11.27 -12.41
C SER A 100 -5.43 -11.13 -11.26
N VAL A 101 -5.88 -11.40 -10.03
CA VAL A 101 -4.99 -11.57 -8.89
C VAL A 101 -4.70 -13.05 -8.71
N LEU A 102 -3.42 -13.38 -8.67
CA LEU A 102 -2.91 -14.75 -8.57
C LEU A 102 -2.08 -14.89 -7.30
N GLN A 103 -2.03 -16.10 -6.77
CA GLN A 103 -1.11 -16.52 -5.72
C GLN A 103 -0.32 -17.71 -6.25
N ASN A 104 0.99 -17.59 -6.32
CA ASN A 104 1.87 -18.62 -6.90
C ASN A 104 1.41 -19.08 -8.30
N SER A 105 1.04 -18.11 -9.15
CA SER A 105 0.55 -18.31 -10.53
C SER A 105 -0.81 -19.01 -10.64
N VAL A 106 -1.51 -19.23 -9.53
CA VAL A 106 -2.86 -19.81 -9.49
C VAL A 106 -3.87 -18.73 -9.12
N GLY A 107 -5.04 -18.73 -9.78
CA GLY A 107 -6.11 -17.78 -9.47
C GLY A 107 -6.57 -17.89 -8.02
N VAL A 108 -6.69 -16.74 -7.35
CA VAL A 108 -7.20 -16.67 -5.98
C VAL A 108 -8.71 -16.95 -5.98
N SER A 109 -9.18 -17.82 -5.08
CA SER A 109 -10.60 -18.14 -4.94
C SER A 109 -11.25 -17.26 -3.88
N ASP A 110 -11.44 -16.00 -4.22
CA ASP A 110 -12.16 -15.03 -3.40
C ASP A 110 -13.36 -14.43 -4.17
N VAL A 111 -14.04 -13.48 -3.54
CA VAL A 111 -15.19 -12.77 -4.13
C VAL A 111 -14.84 -11.34 -4.56
N SER A 112 -13.57 -10.93 -4.50
CA SER A 112 -13.13 -9.57 -4.83
C SER A 112 -13.30 -9.26 -6.31
N ALA A 113 -13.29 -10.30 -7.15
CA ALA A 113 -13.57 -10.21 -8.58
C ALA A 113 -15.07 -9.96 -8.87
N GLN A 114 -15.97 -10.41 -7.98
CA GLN A 114 -17.42 -10.21 -8.11
C GLN A 114 -17.86 -8.85 -7.61
N SER A 115 -17.26 -8.37 -6.52
CA SER A 115 -17.55 -7.05 -5.96
C SER A 115 -16.27 -6.41 -5.41
N PRO A 116 -15.98 -5.16 -5.80
CA PRO A 116 -14.71 -4.50 -5.45
C PRO A 116 -14.62 -4.08 -3.98
N ASP A 117 -15.71 -4.17 -3.22
CA ASP A 117 -15.79 -3.94 -1.77
C ASP A 117 -15.28 -5.12 -0.92
N HIS A 118 -14.83 -6.20 -1.55
CA HIS A 118 -14.19 -7.31 -0.87
C HIS A 118 -12.67 -7.25 -1.01
N ALA A 119 -11.94 -7.57 0.07
CA ALA A 119 -10.48 -7.66 0.03
C ALA A 119 -10.03 -8.85 -0.84
N ASN A 120 -8.87 -8.73 -1.47
CA ASN A 120 -8.20 -9.90 -2.05
C ASN A 120 -7.85 -10.87 -0.92
N ALA A 121 -7.95 -12.18 -1.17
CA ALA A 121 -7.57 -13.18 -0.17
C ALA A 121 -6.05 -13.39 -0.04
N VAL A 122 -5.25 -12.62 -0.78
CA VAL A 122 -3.78 -12.56 -0.65
C VAL A 122 -3.37 -11.42 0.27
N GLU A 123 -2.34 -11.68 1.06
CA GLU A 123 -1.81 -10.73 2.03
C GLU A 123 -0.39 -10.31 1.60
N PRO A 124 -0.18 -9.05 1.16
CA PRO A 124 1.11 -8.60 0.62
C PRO A 124 2.29 -8.70 1.57
N ILE A 125 2.06 -8.56 2.88
CA ILE A 125 3.14 -8.58 3.90
C ILE A 125 3.77 -9.97 4.08
N LEU A 126 3.08 -11.03 3.64
CA LEU A 126 3.57 -12.40 3.67
C LEU A 126 4.25 -12.83 2.37
N ALA A 127 4.18 -11.98 1.35
CA ALA A 127 4.77 -12.24 0.04
C ALA A 127 6.29 -12.08 0.09
N ASP A 128 7.00 -12.96 -0.59
CA ASP A 128 8.42 -12.82 -0.89
C ASP A 128 8.62 -11.84 -2.06
N ARG A 129 7.70 -11.89 -3.03
CA ARG A 129 7.64 -10.93 -4.12
C ARG A 129 6.25 -10.80 -4.73
N ILE A 130 6.00 -9.68 -5.40
CA ILE A 130 4.79 -9.41 -6.17
C ILE A 130 5.19 -9.07 -7.61
N GLU A 131 4.69 -9.83 -8.57
CA GLU A 131 4.95 -9.66 -9.99
C GLU A 131 3.70 -9.08 -10.67
N VAL A 132 3.86 -7.98 -11.42
CA VAL A 132 2.78 -7.34 -12.16
C VAL A 132 3.10 -7.34 -13.65
N LEU A 133 2.27 -8.04 -14.42
CA LEU A 133 2.33 -8.00 -15.88
C LEU A 133 1.25 -7.03 -16.38
N ARG A 134 1.67 -5.94 -17.02
CA ARG A 134 0.75 -4.89 -17.48
C ARG A 134 0.38 -5.11 -18.95
N GLY A 135 -0.90 -5.35 -19.20
CA GLY A 135 -1.46 -5.57 -20.53
C GLY A 135 -2.05 -6.98 -20.69
N PRO A 136 -2.51 -7.34 -21.90
CA PRO A 136 -3.15 -8.62 -22.12
C PRO A 136 -2.22 -9.80 -21.87
N SER A 137 -2.62 -10.71 -20.99
CA SER A 137 -1.89 -11.95 -20.66
C SER A 137 -2.82 -13.18 -20.63
N THR A 138 -3.94 -13.10 -21.35
CA THR A 138 -4.99 -14.13 -21.36
C THR A 138 -4.55 -15.48 -21.92
N LEU A 139 -3.53 -15.51 -22.78
CA LEU A 139 -2.99 -16.77 -23.31
C LEU A 139 -2.32 -17.63 -22.24
N LEU A 140 -1.66 -17.00 -21.26
CA LEU A 140 -0.93 -17.69 -20.19
C LEU A 140 -1.81 -17.95 -18.96
N TYR A 141 -2.61 -16.97 -18.54
CA TYR A 141 -3.37 -17.03 -17.29
C TYR A 141 -4.89 -17.18 -17.48
N GLY A 142 -5.36 -17.27 -18.73
CA GLY A 142 -6.76 -17.50 -19.05
C GLY A 142 -7.63 -16.24 -19.00
N SER A 143 -8.95 -16.46 -18.87
CA SER A 143 -9.93 -15.37 -18.81
C SER A 143 -9.70 -14.50 -17.59
N GLY A 144 -9.77 -13.18 -17.76
CA GLY A 144 -9.61 -12.21 -16.67
C GLY A 144 -8.33 -11.39 -16.71
N ALA A 145 -7.34 -11.80 -17.53
CA ALA A 145 -6.06 -11.11 -17.67
C ALA A 145 -6.02 -10.12 -18.86
N ILE A 146 -7.08 -9.32 -19.05
CA ILE A 146 -7.16 -8.37 -20.19
C ILE A 146 -6.32 -7.11 -19.93
N GLY A 147 -6.45 -6.54 -18.73
CA GLY A 147 -5.67 -5.40 -18.26
C GLY A 147 -4.31 -5.80 -17.71
N GLY A 148 -4.17 -7.03 -17.24
CA GLY A 148 -2.94 -7.56 -16.68
C GLY A 148 -3.19 -8.62 -15.62
N ILE A 149 -2.11 -9.00 -14.96
CA ILE A 149 -2.15 -9.85 -13.77
C ILE A 149 -1.30 -9.24 -12.66
N VAL A 150 -1.66 -9.58 -11.42
CA VAL A 150 -0.86 -9.34 -10.22
C VAL A 150 -0.65 -10.70 -9.56
N ASN A 151 0.58 -11.22 -9.58
CA ASN A 151 0.94 -12.50 -8.99
C ASN A 151 1.69 -12.28 -7.68
N VAL A 152 1.14 -12.81 -6.59
CA VAL A 152 1.75 -12.76 -5.26
C VAL A 152 2.46 -14.09 -5.02
N ILE A 153 3.76 -14.04 -4.78
CA ILE A 153 4.58 -15.21 -4.50
C ILE A 153 4.91 -15.21 -3.02
N ASP A 154 4.48 -16.25 -2.29
CA ASP A 154 4.61 -16.33 -0.82
C ASP A 154 5.52 -17.48 -0.33
N ASN A 155 6.04 -18.30 -1.25
CA ASN A 155 6.87 -19.47 -0.96
C ASN A 155 6.30 -20.39 0.13
N ARG A 156 4.96 -20.46 0.25
CA ARG A 156 4.30 -21.30 1.26
C ARG A 156 4.63 -22.79 1.09
N ILE A 157 4.97 -23.19 -0.12
CA ILE A 157 5.67 -24.44 -0.41
C ILE A 157 7.12 -24.07 -0.73
N PRO A 158 8.10 -24.36 0.15
CA PRO A 158 9.49 -24.02 -0.08
C PRO A 158 10.02 -24.64 -1.38
N SER A 159 10.48 -23.81 -2.31
CA SER A 159 11.17 -24.27 -3.52
C SER A 159 12.64 -24.63 -3.26
N GLU A 160 13.23 -24.03 -2.23
CA GLU A 160 14.63 -24.20 -1.84
C GLU A 160 14.74 -24.42 -0.33
N LEU A 161 15.80 -25.09 0.10
CA LEU A 161 16.11 -25.27 1.52
C LEU A 161 16.84 -24.03 2.03
N VAL A 162 16.39 -23.49 3.15
CA VAL A 162 17.06 -22.34 3.78
C VAL A 162 18.28 -22.83 4.57
N GLU A 163 19.41 -22.14 4.41
CA GLU A 163 20.63 -22.48 5.14
C GLU A 163 20.50 -22.19 6.65
N GLU A 164 19.75 -21.12 6.98
CA GLU A 164 19.49 -20.67 8.34
C GLU A 164 17.99 -20.52 8.58
N THR A 165 17.57 -20.74 9.83
CA THR A 165 16.20 -20.48 10.24
C THR A 165 15.91 -18.97 10.17
N ASN A 166 14.99 -18.58 9.30
CA ASN A 166 14.50 -17.21 9.21
C ASN A 166 13.21 -17.07 10.04
N PHE A 167 13.17 -16.07 10.92
CA PHE A 167 12.00 -15.77 11.74
C PHE A 167 11.69 -14.29 11.71
N ILE A 168 10.48 -13.97 11.28
CA ILE A 168 9.98 -12.60 11.14
C ILE A 168 8.78 -12.43 12.05
N VAL A 169 8.81 -11.37 12.86
CA VAL A 169 7.65 -10.89 13.61
C VAL A 169 7.52 -9.41 13.34
N GLN A 170 6.37 -9.01 12.82
CA GLN A 170 6.03 -7.61 12.60
C GLN A 170 4.77 -7.25 13.37
N GLN A 171 4.84 -6.16 14.11
CA GLN A 171 3.70 -5.59 14.80
C GLN A 171 3.62 -4.10 14.43
N SER A 172 2.44 -3.65 14.01
CA SER A 172 2.20 -2.25 13.70
C SER A 172 0.90 -1.77 14.32
N HIS A 173 0.89 -0.51 14.74
CA HIS A 173 -0.29 0.19 15.23
C HIS A 173 -0.52 1.46 14.40
N ASN A 174 -1.73 1.67 13.91
CA ASN A 174 -2.11 2.87 13.17
C ASN A 174 -3.14 3.68 13.96
N THR A 175 -2.81 4.93 14.26
CA THR A 175 -3.66 5.81 15.07
C THR A 175 -4.88 6.33 14.31
N VAL A 176 -4.84 6.40 12.99
CA VAL A 176 -5.92 6.96 12.17
C VAL A 176 -7.16 6.07 12.14
N ASN A 177 -7.00 4.76 12.30
CA ASN A 177 -8.10 3.79 12.31
C ASN A 177 -7.97 2.76 13.45
N ASN A 178 -7.15 3.09 14.46
CA ASN A 178 -6.83 2.22 15.60
C ASN A 178 -6.46 0.78 15.17
N GLU A 179 -5.74 0.64 14.05
CA GLU A 179 -5.43 -0.68 13.49
C GLU A 179 -4.26 -1.32 14.23
N ASP A 180 -4.48 -2.53 14.73
CA ASP A 180 -3.44 -3.43 15.19
C ASP A 180 -3.23 -4.55 14.16
N LYS A 181 -1.99 -4.68 13.69
CA LYS A 181 -1.57 -5.75 12.78
C LYS A 181 -0.42 -6.53 13.40
N THR A 182 -0.49 -7.85 13.31
CA THR A 182 0.57 -8.77 13.75
C THR A 182 0.79 -9.80 12.67
N VAL A 183 2.05 -9.99 12.30
CA VAL A 183 2.50 -10.95 11.30
C VAL A 183 3.61 -11.78 11.89
N VAL A 184 3.56 -13.07 11.67
CA VAL A 184 4.60 -14.02 12.06
C VAL A 184 4.91 -14.89 10.86
N ARG A 185 6.20 -15.07 10.58
CA ARG A 185 6.68 -16.02 9.59
C ARG A 185 7.92 -16.74 10.11
N LEU A 186 8.02 -18.02 9.81
CA LEU A 186 9.12 -18.91 10.15
C LEU A 186 9.42 -19.79 8.95
N ASP A 187 10.64 -19.67 8.42
CA ASP A 187 11.19 -20.57 7.43
C ASP A 187 12.36 -21.32 8.06
N THR A 188 12.38 -22.65 7.96
CA THR A 188 13.48 -23.46 8.46
C THR A 188 13.65 -24.72 7.64
N SER A 189 14.88 -25.24 7.61
CA SER A 189 15.17 -26.52 6.98
C SER A 189 15.85 -27.47 7.96
N VAL A 190 15.52 -28.76 7.87
CA VAL A 190 16.13 -29.84 8.66
C VAL A 190 16.47 -30.99 7.72
N GLY A 191 17.76 -31.12 7.38
CA GLY A 191 18.20 -32.05 6.34
C GLY A 191 17.55 -31.69 5.00
N ASP A 192 16.92 -32.67 4.35
CA ASP A 192 16.26 -32.51 3.06
C ASP A 192 14.82 -31.96 3.17
N PHE A 193 14.37 -31.58 4.36
CA PHE A 193 13.02 -31.10 4.60
C PHE A 193 13.00 -29.59 4.83
N GLY A 194 12.24 -28.87 4.01
CA GLY A 194 11.87 -27.47 4.24
C GLY A 194 10.55 -27.36 4.99
N LEU A 195 10.48 -26.44 5.95
CA LEU A 195 9.30 -26.11 6.73
C LEU A 195 9.05 -24.60 6.65
N HIS A 196 7.83 -24.25 6.29
CA HIS A 196 7.34 -22.88 6.27
C HIS A 196 6.12 -22.79 7.18
N PHE A 197 6.08 -21.76 8.01
CA PHE A 197 4.93 -21.41 8.84
C PHE A 197 4.72 -19.91 8.80
N ASP A 198 3.51 -19.49 8.49
CA ASP A 198 3.15 -18.08 8.48
C ASP A 198 1.76 -17.87 9.09
N GLY A 199 1.52 -16.63 9.52
CA GLY A 199 0.23 -16.21 9.99
C GLY A 199 0.16 -14.70 10.19
N PHE A 200 -1.02 -14.15 9.96
CA PHE A 200 -1.27 -12.74 10.20
C PHE A 200 -2.61 -12.54 10.90
N LYS A 201 -2.72 -11.44 11.63
CA LYS A 201 -3.96 -10.97 12.23
C LYS A 201 -4.00 -9.46 12.09
N ARG A 202 -5.15 -8.97 11.64
CA ARG A 202 -5.42 -7.54 11.51
C ARG A 202 -6.77 -7.23 12.14
N LYS A 203 -6.83 -6.14 12.91
CA LYS A 203 -8.06 -5.59 13.45
C LYS A 203 -7.97 -4.07 13.33
N ASN A 204 -9.00 -3.45 12.78
CA ASN A 204 -9.09 -2.01 12.60
C ASN A 204 -10.52 -1.55 12.91
N ASP A 205 -10.65 -0.29 13.28
CA ASP A 205 -11.91 0.41 13.43
C ASP A 205 -12.14 1.33 12.21
N ASN A 206 -13.16 2.19 12.31
CA ASN A 206 -13.39 3.22 11.29
C ASN A 206 -12.26 4.25 11.32
N VAL A 207 -12.07 4.91 10.18
CA VAL A 207 -11.15 6.07 10.09
C VAL A 207 -11.67 7.19 10.98
N ASP A 208 -10.78 7.71 11.80
CA ASP A 208 -10.99 8.84 12.69
C ASP A 208 -10.02 9.97 12.31
N ILE A 209 -10.54 11.19 12.32
CA ILE A 209 -9.76 12.41 12.10
C ILE A 209 -9.95 13.29 13.32
N ASP A 210 -8.87 13.88 13.81
CA ASP A 210 -9.00 14.82 14.92
C ASP A 210 -9.61 16.13 14.41
N GLY A 211 -10.72 16.53 15.03
CA GLY A 211 -11.49 17.71 14.63
C GLY A 211 -12.54 17.45 13.56
N TRP A 212 -12.89 18.52 12.83
CA TRP A 212 -13.99 18.50 11.86
C TRP A 212 -13.46 18.24 10.45
N ALA A 213 -14.22 17.48 9.66
CA ALA A 213 -13.88 17.21 8.25
C ALA A 213 -13.93 18.48 7.37
N ILE A 214 -14.61 19.53 7.86
CA ILE A 214 -14.78 20.81 7.21
C ILE A 214 -14.44 21.92 8.20
N ASP A 215 -13.79 22.98 7.73
CA ASP A 215 -13.62 24.21 8.50
C ASP A 215 -14.92 25.02 8.38
N GLU A 216 -15.78 24.90 9.39
CA GLU A 216 -17.10 25.54 9.43
C GLU A 216 -16.98 27.07 9.41
N MET A 217 -15.95 27.64 10.05
CA MET A 217 -15.71 29.09 10.04
C MET A 217 -15.28 29.59 8.66
N ALA A 218 -14.42 28.83 7.96
CA ALA A 218 -14.03 29.16 6.60
C ALA A 218 -15.20 29.01 5.62
N LEU A 219 -16.09 28.03 5.84
CA LEU A 219 -17.31 27.88 5.05
C LEU A 219 -18.29 29.03 5.28
N GLU A 220 -18.55 29.42 6.53
CA GLU A 220 -19.41 30.56 6.84
C GLU A 220 -18.88 31.86 6.21
N GLN A 221 -17.57 32.12 6.31
CA GLN A 221 -16.94 33.29 5.70
C GLN A 221 -16.98 33.24 4.16
N LEU A 222 -16.92 32.05 3.56
CA LEU A 222 -17.09 31.88 2.12
C LEU A 222 -18.54 32.16 1.70
N GLU A 223 -19.52 31.67 2.45
CA GLU A 223 -20.94 31.90 2.19
C GLU A 223 -21.31 33.38 2.31
N GLU A 224 -20.77 34.09 3.32
CA GLU A 224 -20.97 35.53 3.49
C GLU A 224 -20.39 36.32 2.31
N HIS A 225 -19.15 36.04 1.90
CA HIS A 225 -18.55 36.68 0.73
C HIS A 225 -19.26 36.33 -0.59
N MET A 226 -19.82 35.12 -0.71
CA MET A 226 -20.62 34.74 -1.86
C MET A 226 -21.96 35.48 -1.88
N HIS A 227 -22.59 35.70 -0.73
CA HIS A 227 -23.79 36.54 -0.61
C HIS A 227 -23.50 37.99 -1.01
N GLU A 228 -22.44 38.60 -0.49
CA GLU A 228 -22.03 39.96 -0.86
C GLU A 228 -21.78 40.07 -2.37
N ALA A 229 -21.10 39.09 -2.97
CA ALA A 229 -20.82 39.09 -4.40
C ALA A 229 -22.09 38.91 -5.25
N ILE A 230 -23.06 38.11 -4.80
CA ILE A 230 -24.33 37.91 -5.51
C ILE A 230 -25.23 39.14 -5.38
N GLU A 231 -25.29 39.78 -4.20
CA GLU A 231 -26.01 41.05 -4.01
C GLU A 231 -25.43 42.16 -4.89
N ALA A 232 -24.11 42.30 -4.92
CA ALA A 232 -23.43 43.28 -5.79
C ALA A 232 -23.70 43.04 -7.29
N LEU A 233 -24.00 41.81 -7.71
CA LEU A 233 -24.38 41.47 -9.09
C LEU A 233 -25.88 41.68 -9.37
N HIS A 234 -26.72 41.77 -8.33
CA HIS A 234 -28.16 41.96 -8.44
C HIS A 234 -28.58 43.43 -8.39
N ASP A 235 -27.79 44.31 -7.77
CA ASP A 235 -28.08 45.76 -7.68
C ASP A 235 -27.88 46.52 -9.01
N ASP A 236 -27.28 45.90 -10.03
CA ASP A 236 -27.04 46.52 -11.36
C ASP A 236 -28.30 46.61 -12.26
N ASP A 237 -29.46 46.10 -11.83
CA ASP A 237 -30.72 46.17 -12.59
C ASP A 237 -31.54 47.46 -12.34
N HIS A 238 -31.06 48.38 -11.50
CA HIS A 238 -31.74 49.66 -11.25
C HIS A 238 -30.81 50.88 -11.39
N ASP A 239 -30.82 51.40 -12.62
CA ASP A 239 -30.62 52.81 -13.05
C ASP A 239 -29.45 53.63 -12.45
N ASP A 240 -28.66 54.15 -13.40
CA ASP A 240 -27.72 55.27 -13.33
C ASP A 240 -26.27 54.99 -12.89
N HIS A 241 -25.42 54.82 -13.90
CA HIS A 241 -24.02 55.26 -14.00
C HIS A 241 -23.22 55.38 -12.68
N ASP A 242 -22.57 54.28 -12.28
CA ASP A 242 -21.21 54.32 -11.75
C ASP A 242 -20.49 53.03 -12.15
N ASP A 243 -19.46 53.15 -13.00
CA ASP A 243 -18.63 52.04 -13.47
C ASP A 243 -17.78 51.47 -12.31
N HIS A 244 -18.40 50.75 -11.38
CA HIS A 244 -17.67 49.81 -10.55
C HIS A 244 -17.43 48.55 -11.38
N ASP A 245 -16.24 48.49 -11.99
CA ASP A 245 -15.80 47.40 -12.83
C ASP A 245 -16.03 46.05 -12.11
N VAL A 246 -17.05 45.30 -12.55
CA VAL A 246 -17.49 44.01 -11.98
C VAL A 246 -16.31 43.03 -11.83
N THR A 247 -15.33 43.19 -12.72
CA THR A 247 -14.04 42.48 -12.72
C THR A 247 -13.21 42.74 -11.46
N THR A 248 -13.23 43.96 -10.93
CA THR A 248 -12.52 44.37 -9.71
C THR A 248 -13.18 43.80 -8.46
N ILE A 249 -14.52 43.77 -8.42
CA ILE A 249 -15.29 43.13 -7.34
C ILE A 249 -15.00 41.62 -7.34
N MET A 250 -15.15 40.96 -8.49
CA MET A 250 -14.83 39.53 -8.62
C MET A 250 -13.38 39.19 -8.28
N MET A 251 -12.40 39.99 -8.73
CA MET A 251 -10.99 39.76 -8.38
C MET A 251 -10.71 39.94 -6.89
N THR A 252 -11.36 40.91 -6.24
CA THR A 252 -11.20 41.14 -4.79
C THR A 252 -11.82 40.01 -3.98
N THR A 253 -13.01 39.56 -4.37
CA THR A 253 -13.68 38.40 -3.76
C THR A 253 -12.88 37.12 -3.97
N MET A 254 -12.39 36.85 -5.20
CA MET A 254 -11.54 35.69 -5.46
C MET A 254 -10.24 35.70 -4.65
N ARG A 255 -9.60 36.87 -4.49
CA ARG A 255 -8.37 36.99 -3.71
C ARG A 255 -8.61 36.76 -2.22
N LYS A 256 -9.75 37.20 -1.68
CA LYS A 256 -10.16 36.89 -0.30
C LYS A 256 -10.44 35.39 -0.12
N ILE A 257 -11.11 34.75 -1.09
CA ILE A 257 -11.38 33.30 -1.08
C ILE A 257 -10.08 32.50 -1.12
N GLN A 258 -9.10 32.90 -1.94
CA GLN A 258 -7.79 32.25 -1.99
C GLN A 258 -7.05 32.31 -0.65
N ILE A 259 -7.04 33.49 -0.01
CA ILE A 259 -6.43 33.67 1.32
C ILE A 259 -7.13 32.80 2.38
N LEU A 260 -8.46 32.70 2.33
CA LEU A 260 -9.25 31.92 3.28
C LEU A 260 -9.08 30.41 3.09
N MET A 261 -8.94 29.94 1.85
CA MET A 261 -8.68 28.54 1.53
C MET A 261 -7.21 28.13 1.67
N GLY A 262 -6.31 29.08 1.99
CA GLY A 262 -4.87 28.82 2.12
C GLY A 262 -4.16 28.47 0.81
N ILE A 263 -4.69 28.94 -0.33
CA ILE A 263 -4.17 28.70 -1.69
C ILE A 263 -3.42 29.92 -2.22
#